data_AF-A0A2G9MKZ1-F1
#
_entry.id   AF-A0A2G9MKZ1-F1
#
_cell.length_a   1.000
_cell.length_b   1.000
_cell.length_c   1.000
_cell.angle_alpha   90.00
_cell.angle_beta   90.00
_cell.angle_gamma   90.00
#
_symmetry.space_group_name_H-M   'P 1'
#
loop_
_entity.id
_entity.type
_entity.pdbx_description
1 polymer ?
#
loop_
_entity_poly.entity_id
_entity_poly.type
_entity_poly.pdbx_seq_one_letter_code
_entity_poly.pdbx_strand_id
1 'polypeptide(L)'
;MKKGLVIRGDVSKIVVREKSNADIELGELLIVDSGRKKMLMQAYDLVYASQLSEQNIELISGLQLEQESMLEEDSITIMEPALRNYKLALLKGMLTIENNSARSCKSLPKFLSDVRDVTKEDLSFITTPKCPIYLGKLRSGSKILDVDIHLPGKQVFSHHILLAATTGKGKSNLMSVILWDATKHDYCGMLVLDPHDEYYGRNPNKITLKDHPLRPVYYTPKDPPVGAKTIKIHLSLIKPKHFTGVVLWSDAQYQALHAYYKEFGDKWIENIVMN
;
A
#
# COMPACT_ATOMS: atom_id res chain seq x y z
N MET A 1 16.55 19.99 -3.91
CA MET A 1 16.14 21.41 -4.04
C MET A 1 15.41 21.81 -2.75
N LYS A 2 15.54 23.06 -2.29
CA LYS A 2 14.85 23.52 -1.06
C LYS A 2 13.35 23.70 -1.34
N LYS A 3 12.52 22.94 -0.64
CA LYS A 3 11.04 22.91 -0.72
C LYS A 3 10.38 23.83 0.30
N GLY A 4 11.02 24.07 1.45
CA GLY A 4 10.43 24.89 2.51
C GLY A 4 11.33 25.09 3.71
N LEU A 5 10.76 25.71 4.75
CA LEU A 5 11.41 25.98 6.03
C LEU A 5 10.52 25.56 7.19
N VAL A 6 11.12 24.95 8.21
CA VAL A 6 10.43 24.66 9.47
C VAL A 6 10.14 25.97 10.21
N ILE A 7 8.88 26.25 10.52
CA ILE A 7 8.47 27.50 11.17
C ILE A 7 8.00 27.32 12.61
N ARG A 8 7.38 26.18 12.93
CA ARG A 8 6.87 25.84 14.28
C ARG A 8 6.52 24.36 14.34
N GLY A 9 6.21 23.86 15.53
CA GLY A 9 5.66 22.52 15.69
C GLY A 9 6.04 21.86 17.01
N ASP A 10 5.62 20.61 17.13
CA ASP A 10 5.96 19.68 18.19
C ASP A 10 6.45 18.34 17.58
N VAL A 11 6.75 17.35 18.42
CA VAL A 11 7.36 16.09 17.99
C VAL A 11 6.45 15.29 17.04
N SER A 12 5.14 15.45 17.18
CA SER A 12 4.14 14.77 16.36
C SER A 12 3.82 15.56 15.07
N LYS A 13 3.87 16.89 15.14
CA LYS A 13 3.44 17.80 14.08
C LYS A 13 4.46 18.92 13.87
N ILE A 14 5.20 18.82 12.78
CA ILE A 14 6.10 19.87 12.31
C ILE A 14 5.42 20.69 11.22
N VAL A 15 5.41 22.00 11.35
CA VAL A 15 4.82 22.92 10.39
C VAL A 15 5.92 23.50 9.52
N VAL A 16 5.80 23.29 8.22
CA VAL A 16 6.74 23.77 7.21
C VAL A 16 6.04 24.81 6.35
N ARG A 17 6.65 25.99 6.24
CA ARG A 17 6.25 26.97 5.23
C ARG A 17 6.86 26.57 3.90
N GLU A 18 5.99 26.30 2.93
CA GLU A 18 6.39 25.90 1.59
C GLU A 18 6.98 27.10 0.84
N LYS A 19 8.03 26.86 0.06
CA LYS A 19 8.57 27.82 -0.91
C LYS A 19 7.62 27.88 -2.10
N SER A 20 7.39 29.08 -2.65
CA SER A 20 6.58 29.23 -3.86
C SER A 20 7.05 28.30 -4.99
N ASN A 21 6.11 27.63 -5.65
CA ASN A 21 6.31 26.66 -6.74
C ASN A 21 7.06 25.37 -6.34
N ALA A 22 7.18 25.07 -5.04
CA ALA A 22 7.77 23.82 -4.59
C ALA A 22 6.79 22.63 -4.70
N ASP A 23 5.49 22.90 -4.57
CA ASP A 23 4.37 21.97 -4.57
C ASP A 23 4.64 20.70 -3.77
N ILE A 24 4.54 20.83 -2.45
CA ILE A 24 4.60 19.67 -1.54
C ILE A 24 3.29 18.89 -1.64
N GLU A 25 3.39 17.58 -1.79
CA GLU A 25 2.22 16.68 -1.95
C GLU A 25 1.89 15.91 -0.67
N LEU A 26 0.63 15.49 -0.54
CA LEU A 26 0.22 14.56 0.52
C LEU A 26 0.94 13.22 0.36
N GLY A 27 1.50 12.72 1.45
CA GLY A 27 2.29 11.49 1.48
C GLY A 27 3.72 11.65 0.95
N GLU A 28 4.16 12.86 0.59
CA GLU A 28 5.54 13.12 0.19
C GLU A 28 6.51 12.93 1.37
N LEU A 29 7.59 12.21 1.10
CA LEU A 29 8.70 12.00 2.02
C LEU A 29 9.73 13.11 1.82
N LEU A 30 10.03 13.81 2.91
CA LEU A 30 10.89 14.97 2.93
C LEU A 30 12.02 14.78 3.94
N ILE A 31 13.15 15.40 3.66
CA ILE A 31 14.29 15.46 4.58
C ILE A 31 14.37 16.85 5.19
N VAL A 32 14.47 16.88 6.51
CA VAL A 32 14.81 18.08 7.27
C VAL A 32 16.24 17.96 7.78
N ASP A 33 17.08 18.88 7.32
CA ASP A 33 18.48 18.91 7.71
C ASP A 33 18.63 19.61 9.08
N SER A 34 19.12 18.87 10.08
CA SER A 34 19.31 19.34 11.45
C SER A 34 20.78 19.18 11.89
N GLY A 35 21.69 19.73 11.09
CA GLY A 35 23.14 19.67 11.32
C GLY A 35 23.69 18.28 10.98
N ARG A 36 24.22 17.55 11.98
CA ARG A 36 24.77 16.19 11.78
C ARG A 36 23.69 15.11 11.60
N LYS A 37 22.43 15.42 11.88
CA LYS A 37 21.30 14.49 11.80
C LYS A 37 20.35 14.92 10.70
N LYS A 38 19.86 13.96 9.93
CA LYS A 38 18.79 14.14 8.96
C LYS A 38 17.52 13.56 9.54
N MET A 39 16.40 14.23 9.36
CA MET A 39 15.09 13.71 9.78
C MET A 39 14.25 13.42 8.55
N LEU A 40 13.86 12.16 8.38
CA LEU A 40 12.87 11.75 7.39
C LEU A 40 11.48 12.02 7.95
N MET A 41 10.71 12.83 7.24
CA MET A 41 9.37 13.23 7.60
C MET A 41 8.40 12.95 6.46
N GLN A 42 7.14 12.73 6.79
CA GLN A 42 6.06 12.52 5.81
C GLN A 42 5.05 13.66 5.91
N ALA A 43 4.74 14.28 4.77
CA ALA A 43 3.64 15.22 4.66
C ALA A 43 2.31 14.47 4.80
N TYR A 44 1.49 14.84 5.78
CA TYR A 44 0.20 14.18 6.02
C TYR A 44 -0.98 15.12 5.83
N ASP A 45 -0.75 16.43 5.80
CA ASP A 45 -1.78 17.45 5.60
C ASP A 45 -1.18 18.72 4.97
N LEU A 46 -1.98 19.45 4.20
CA LEU A 46 -1.62 20.67 3.48
C LEU A 46 -2.67 21.75 3.74
N VAL A 47 -2.23 22.93 4.19
CA VAL A 47 -3.13 23.99 4.65
C VAL A 47 -2.72 25.33 4.03
N TYR A 48 -3.70 26.15 3.67
CA TYR A 48 -3.43 27.53 3.26
C TYR A 48 -3.22 28.44 4.49
N ALA A 49 -2.31 29.39 4.37
CA ALA A 49 -2.10 30.42 5.37
C ALA A 49 -1.87 31.77 4.69
N SER A 50 -2.25 32.83 5.40
CA SER A 50 -2.04 34.20 4.95
C SER A 50 -1.43 35.04 6.06
N GLN A 51 -0.74 36.12 5.68
CA GLN A 51 -0.42 37.22 6.59
C GLN A 51 -1.60 38.20 6.75
N LEU A 52 -2.62 38.11 5.89
CA LEU A 52 -3.83 38.90 6.02
C LEU A 52 -4.78 38.27 7.05
N SER A 53 -5.58 39.12 7.70
CA SER A 53 -6.71 38.65 8.52
C SER A 53 -7.76 37.98 7.63
N GLU A 54 -8.51 37.04 8.20
CA GLU A 54 -9.59 36.33 7.49
C GLU A 54 -10.63 37.30 6.89
N GLN A 55 -10.99 38.34 7.64
CA GLN A 55 -11.90 39.41 7.19
C GLN A 55 -11.39 40.12 5.93
N ASN A 56 -10.08 40.37 5.84
CA ASN A 56 -9.49 41.01 4.67
C ASN A 56 -9.45 40.07 3.47
N ILE A 57 -9.24 38.77 3.70
CA ILE A 57 -9.27 37.77 2.64
C ILE A 57 -10.68 37.70 2.06
N GLU A 58 -11.71 37.60 2.90
CA GLU A 58 -13.10 37.55 2.48
C GLU A 58 -13.50 38.80 1.67
N LEU A 59 -13.14 39.99 2.16
CA LEU A 59 -13.38 41.25 1.45
C LEU A 59 -12.70 41.29 0.08
N ILE A 60 -11.42 40.92 0.01
CA ILE A 60 -10.65 40.91 -1.27
C ILE A 60 -11.27 39.89 -2.23
N SER A 61 -11.67 38.71 -1.74
CA SER A 61 -12.35 37.70 -2.57
C SER A 61 -13.67 38.22 -3.13
N GLY A 62 -14.47 38.93 -2.33
CA GLY A 62 -15.70 39.57 -2.81
C GLY A 62 -15.43 40.64 -3.87
N LEU A 63 -14.46 41.52 -3.64
CA LEU A 63 -14.08 42.54 -4.62
C LEU A 63 -13.59 41.93 -5.93
N GLN A 64 -12.79 40.86 -5.88
CA GLN A 64 -12.30 40.17 -7.09
C GLN A 64 -13.43 39.50 -7.90
N LEU A 65 -14.45 38.97 -7.24
CA LEU A 65 -15.58 38.32 -7.91
C LEU A 65 -16.56 39.32 -8.51
N GLU A 66 -16.82 40.43 -7.81
CA GLU A 66 -17.83 41.42 -8.21
C GLU A 66 -17.28 42.52 -9.14
N GLN A 67 -15.96 42.77 -9.11
CA GLN A 67 -15.29 43.81 -9.91
C GLN A 67 -14.26 43.21 -10.86
N GLU A 68 -14.68 42.29 -11.74
CA GLU A 68 -13.86 41.65 -12.79
C GLU A 68 -13.05 42.65 -13.67
N SER A 69 -13.43 43.93 -13.69
CA SER A 69 -12.95 44.96 -14.62
C SER A 69 -12.11 46.10 -14.02
N MET A 70 -11.79 46.11 -12.72
CA MET A 70 -10.94 47.17 -12.12
C MET A 70 -9.51 46.73 -11.77
N LEU A 71 -9.11 45.51 -12.14
CA LEU A 71 -7.76 44.99 -11.91
C LEU A 71 -6.91 45.02 -13.19
N GLU A 72 -7.17 45.98 -14.09
CA GLU A 72 -6.16 46.37 -15.08
C GLU A 72 -5.00 47.07 -14.34
N GLU A 73 -3.92 46.31 -14.23
CA GLU A 73 -2.52 46.70 -14.07
C GLU A 73 -2.02 47.35 -12.75
N ASP A 74 -2.83 47.98 -11.90
CA ASP A 74 -2.30 48.73 -10.73
C ASP A 74 -2.91 48.36 -9.37
N SER A 75 -3.08 47.06 -9.09
CA SER A 75 -3.56 46.62 -7.77
C SER A 75 -2.45 46.71 -6.69
N ILE A 76 -2.43 47.85 -5.99
CA ILE A 76 -1.88 48.09 -4.64
C ILE A 76 -1.03 46.91 -4.10
N THR A 77 0.20 46.78 -4.60
CA THR A 77 1.09 45.68 -4.21
C THR A 77 1.94 46.14 -3.03
N ILE A 78 1.32 46.30 -1.86
CA ILE A 78 2.04 46.65 -0.61
C ILE A 78 3.01 45.52 -0.21
N MET A 79 2.76 44.27 -0.66
CA MET A 79 3.64 43.12 -0.46
C MET A 79 3.58 42.14 -1.64
N GLU A 80 4.71 41.45 -1.88
CA GLU A 80 4.79 40.38 -2.87
C GLU A 80 3.71 39.29 -2.63
N PRO A 81 2.99 38.84 -3.67
CA PRO A 81 1.91 37.84 -3.53
C PRO A 81 2.34 36.56 -2.81
N ALA A 82 3.57 36.09 -3.06
CA ALA A 82 4.16 34.91 -2.43
C ALA A 82 4.41 35.04 -0.92
N LEU A 83 4.56 36.27 -0.42
CA LEU A 83 4.73 36.54 1.00
C LEU A 83 3.39 36.64 1.73
N ARG A 84 2.34 37.06 1.00
CA ARG A 84 0.98 37.27 1.51
C ARG A 84 0.24 35.96 1.74
N ASN A 85 0.13 35.14 0.70
CA ASN A 85 -0.58 33.86 0.74
C ASN A 85 0.39 32.73 0.43
N TYR A 86 0.43 31.72 1.29
CA TYR A 86 1.38 30.62 1.20
C TYR A 86 0.77 29.31 1.69
N LYS A 87 1.36 28.21 1.26
CA LYS A 87 0.99 26.87 1.71
C LYS A 87 1.83 26.47 2.91
N LEU A 88 1.20 25.77 3.84
CA LEU A 88 1.81 25.11 4.98
C LEU A 88 1.69 23.60 4.78
N ALA A 89 2.82 22.91 4.89
CA ALA A 89 2.83 21.45 4.95
C ALA A 89 2.97 21.00 6.41
N LEU A 90 2.08 20.12 6.83
CA LEU A 90 2.14 19.47 8.14
C LEU A 90 2.86 18.14 7.98
N LEU A 91 4.02 18.03 8.63
CA LEU A 91 4.90 16.88 8.54
C LEU A 91 4.90 16.09 9.84
N LYS A 92 4.93 14.76 9.71
CA LYS A 92 5.11 13.82 10.82
C LYS A 92 6.51 13.22 10.75
N GLY A 93 7.22 13.23 11.88
CA GLY A 93 8.55 12.61 11.97
C GLY A 93 8.47 11.10 11.89
N MET A 94 9.13 10.49 10.89
CA MET A 94 9.19 9.04 10.72
C MET A 94 10.47 8.47 11.34
N LEU A 95 11.63 8.94 10.87
CA LEU A 95 12.93 8.42 11.25
C LEU A 95 13.96 9.55 11.37
N THR A 96 14.85 9.43 12.33
CA THR A 96 16.11 10.18 12.40
C THR A 96 17.22 9.31 11.84
N ILE A 97 17.94 9.86 10.87
CA ILE A 97 19.03 9.20 10.15
C ILE A 97 20.35 9.82 10.62
N GLU A 98 21.22 8.98 11.17
CA GLU A 98 22.54 9.34 11.69
C GLU A 98 23.53 8.20 11.41
N ASN A 99 24.68 8.51 10.81
CA ASN A 99 25.74 7.54 10.48
C ASN A 99 25.22 6.27 9.78
N ASN A 100 24.36 6.43 8.78
CA ASN A 100 23.72 5.34 8.03
C ASN A 100 22.85 4.39 8.90
N SER A 101 22.41 4.86 10.07
CA SER A 101 21.45 4.16 10.93
C SER A 101 20.17 4.97 11.05
N ALA A 102 19.02 4.28 11.08
CA ALA A 102 17.72 4.89 11.27
C ALA A 102 17.19 4.57 12.67
N ARG A 103 16.67 5.60 13.35
CA ARG A 103 16.06 5.51 14.69
C ARG A 103 14.75 6.29 14.70
N SER A 104 13.87 6.02 15.64
CA SER A 104 12.66 6.82 15.82
C SER A 104 12.99 8.29 16.13
N CYS A 105 12.21 9.22 15.59
CA CYS A 105 12.34 10.64 15.89
C CYS A 105 12.02 10.91 17.36
N LYS A 106 13.01 11.41 18.11
CA LYS A 106 12.87 11.81 19.54
C LYS A 106 13.20 13.27 19.80
N SER A 107 13.64 14.00 18.78
CA SER A 107 14.09 15.38 18.87
C SER A 107 13.41 16.23 17.81
N LEU A 108 13.18 17.50 18.13
CA LEU A 108 12.68 18.48 17.18
C LEU A 108 13.77 18.93 16.20
N PRO A 109 13.44 19.20 14.93
CA PRO A 109 14.31 19.95 14.05
C PRO A 109 14.50 21.38 14.60
N LYS A 110 15.57 22.04 14.18
CA LYS A 110 15.78 23.46 14.53
C LYS A 110 14.74 24.33 13.80
N PHE A 111 14.43 25.47 14.41
CA PHE A 111 13.69 26.51 13.71
C PHE A 111 14.44 26.94 12.45
N LEU A 112 13.69 27.18 11.39
CA LEU A 112 14.19 27.57 10.07
C LEU A 112 15.16 26.55 9.47
N SER A 113 15.08 25.27 9.87
CA SER A 113 15.74 24.19 9.16
C SER A 113 15.18 24.05 7.74
N ASP A 114 16.08 23.79 6.80
CA ASP A 114 15.74 23.55 5.40
C ASP A 114 15.04 22.19 5.23
N VAL A 115 14.02 22.21 4.38
CA VAL A 115 13.26 21.02 3.98
C VAL A 115 13.48 20.79 2.49
N ARG A 116 13.81 19.56 2.10
CA ARG A 116 14.08 19.17 0.72
C ARG A 116 13.52 17.78 0.39
N ASP A 117 13.47 17.46 -0.90
CA ASP A 117 13.16 16.12 -1.37
C ASP A 117 14.10 15.06 -0.78
N VAL A 118 13.54 13.89 -0.49
CA VAL A 118 14.33 12.69 -0.19
C VAL A 118 15.06 12.20 -1.44
N THR A 119 16.34 11.82 -1.28
CA THR A 119 17.12 11.21 -2.36
C THR A 119 17.47 9.76 -2.03
N LYS A 120 17.97 9.01 -3.02
CA LYS A 120 18.36 7.60 -2.85
C LYS A 120 19.47 7.45 -1.81
N GLU A 121 20.38 8.42 -1.75
CA GLU A 121 21.53 8.44 -0.83
C GLU A 121 21.08 8.58 0.63
N ASP A 122 20.00 9.34 0.89
CA ASP A 122 19.45 9.47 2.25
C ASP A 122 18.87 8.16 2.78
N LEU A 123 18.49 7.25 1.88
CA LEU A 123 17.88 5.96 2.18
C LEU A 123 18.87 4.79 2.14
N SER A 124 20.17 5.09 2.16
CA SER A 124 21.26 4.08 2.12
C SER A 124 21.28 3.12 3.31
N PHE A 125 20.53 3.41 4.38
CA PHE A 125 20.33 2.51 5.51
C PHE A 125 19.36 1.36 5.20
N ILE A 126 18.53 1.49 4.15
CA ILE A 126 17.64 0.43 3.69
C ILE A 126 18.49 -0.59 2.94
N THR A 127 18.61 -1.79 3.51
CA THR A 127 19.43 -2.87 2.97
C THR A 127 18.58 -4.09 2.67
N THR A 128 19.05 -4.93 1.73
CA THR A 128 18.36 -6.17 1.37
C THR A 128 18.64 -7.24 2.44
N PRO A 129 17.61 -7.79 3.11
CA PRO A 129 17.78 -8.81 4.13
C PRO A 129 18.14 -10.18 3.51
N LYS A 130 18.58 -11.12 4.35
CA LYS A 130 18.75 -12.53 3.95
C LYS A 130 17.38 -13.16 3.64
N CYS A 131 17.33 -13.99 2.59
CA CYS A 131 16.09 -14.60 2.08
C CYS A 131 15.00 -13.54 1.85
N PRO A 132 15.23 -12.55 0.96
CA PRO A 132 14.33 -11.41 0.83
C PRO A 132 13.02 -11.82 0.12
N ILE A 133 11.93 -11.12 0.46
CA ILE A 133 10.72 -11.03 -0.35
C ILE A 133 10.64 -9.60 -0.88
N TYR A 134 10.57 -9.45 -2.20
CA TYR A 134 10.32 -8.17 -2.83
C TYR A 134 8.86 -7.73 -2.69
N LEU A 135 8.62 -6.48 -2.28
CA LEU A 135 7.28 -5.90 -2.18
C LEU A 135 6.98 -4.85 -3.25
N GLY A 136 7.99 -4.14 -3.71
CA GLY A 136 7.82 -2.98 -4.59
C GLY A 136 8.88 -1.91 -4.39
N LYS A 137 8.68 -0.78 -5.07
CA LYS A 137 9.52 0.41 -4.94
C LYS A 137 8.94 1.39 -3.93
N LEU A 138 9.80 2.12 -3.22
CA LEU A 138 9.38 3.16 -2.31
C LEU A 138 8.70 4.31 -3.07
N ARG A 139 7.61 4.83 -2.51
CA ARG A 139 6.84 5.94 -3.08
C ARG A 139 6.92 7.16 -2.15
N SER A 140 7.07 8.34 -2.74
CA SER A 140 7.04 9.65 -2.07
C SER A 140 6.00 10.52 -2.78
N GLY A 141 4.85 10.77 -2.15
CA GLY A 141 3.74 11.50 -2.79
C GLY A 141 3.29 10.77 -4.06
N SER A 142 3.32 11.44 -5.21
CA SER A 142 3.03 10.83 -6.52
C SER A 142 4.26 10.21 -7.21
N LYS A 143 5.47 10.42 -6.67
CA LYS A 143 6.73 9.98 -7.28
C LYS A 143 7.15 8.61 -6.77
N ILE A 144 7.61 7.75 -7.68
CA ILE A 144 8.24 6.47 -7.34
C ILE A 144 9.75 6.70 -7.26
N LEU A 145 10.34 6.33 -6.12
CA LEU A 145 11.78 6.37 -5.90
C LEU A 145 12.39 5.04 -6.35
N ASP A 146 13.58 5.09 -6.93
CA ASP A 146 14.33 3.90 -7.34
C ASP A 146 15.04 3.23 -6.15
N VAL A 147 14.23 2.81 -5.18
CA VAL A 147 14.64 2.10 -3.96
C VAL A 147 13.71 0.91 -3.77
N ASP A 148 14.25 -0.28 -3.94
CA ASP A 148 13.50 -1.53 -3.79
C ASP A 148 13.32 -1.89 -2.31
N ILE A 149 12.08 -2.19 -1.93
CA ILE A 149 11.72 -2.58 -0.57
C ILE A 149 11.61 -4.09 -0.49
N HIS A 150 12.40 -4.66 0.42
CA HIS A 150 12.45 -6.08 0.70
C HIS A 150 12.16 -6.35 2.17
N LEU A 151 11.47 -7.45 2.46
CA LEU A 151 11.27 -7.94 3.82
C LEU A 151 12.03 -9.27 4.06
N PRO A 152 12.40 -9.59 5.32
CA PRO A 152 13.05 -10.86 5.66
C PRO A 152 12.07 -12.03 5.53
N GLY A 153 12.15 -12.76 4.42
CA GLY A 153 11.10 -13.66 3.98
C GLY A 153 10.81 -14.83 4.89
N LYS A 154 11.87 -15.48 5.40
CA LYS A 154 11.71 -16.56 6.39
C LYS A 154 10.96 -16.11 7.65
N GLN A 155 11.18 -14.88 8.10
CA GLN A 155 10.49 -14.35 9.29
C GLN A 155 9.07 -13.90 8.94
N VAL A 156 8.87 -13.29 7.77
CA VAL A 156 7.54 -12.83 7.36
C VAL A 156 6.59 -14.01 7.17
N PHE A 157 7.00 -15.04 6.42
CA PHE A 157 6.16 -16.21 6.16
C PHE A 157 6.01 -17.15 7.36
N SER A 158 6.81 -17.01 8.42
CA SER A 158 6.61 -17.76 9.66
C SER A 158 5.50 -17.17 10.54
N HIS A 159 4.96 -16.01 10.20
CA HIS A 159 3.86 -15.34 10.91
C HIS A 159 2.63 -15.24 10.01
N HIS A 160 1.46 -15.07 10.63
CA HIS A 160 0.23 -14.79 9.90
C HIS A 160 0.25 -13.36 9.33
N ILE A 161 -0.14 -13.22 8.07
CA ILE A 161 -0.16 -11.95 7.35
C ILE A 161 -1.61 -11.66 6.94
N LEU A 162 -2.10 -10.47 7.29
CA LEU A 162 -3.40 -9.97 6.84
C LEU A 162 -3.20 -8.87 5.79
N LEU A 163 -3.62 -9.13 4.55
CA LEU A 163 -3.67 -8.14 3.49
C LEU A 163 -5.10 -7.57 3.39
N ALA A 164 -5.32 -6.40 3.99
CA ALA A 164 -6.61 -5.72 4.00
C ALA A 164 -6.57 -4.44 3.16
N ALA A 165 -7.51 -4.30 2.23
CA ALA A 165 -7.75 -3.08 1.47
C ALA A 165 -9.17 -3.10 0.88
N THR A 166 -9.75 -1.93 0.60
CA THR A 166 -11.02 -1.86 -0.13
C THR A 166 -10.84 -2.27 -1.60
N THR A 167 -11.93 -2.63 -2.27
CA THR A 167 -11.91 -3.04 -3.68
C THR A 167 -11.25 -1.97 -4.55
N GLY A 168 -10.37 -2.39 -5.45
CA GLY A 168 -9.64 -1.49 -6.34
C GLY A 168 -8.42 -0.79 -5.73
N LYS A 169 -8.06 -1.06 -4.46
CA LYS A 169 -6.87 -0.47 -3.82
C LYS A 169 -5.59 -1.31 -3.92
N GLY A 170 -5.58 -2.32 -4.78
CA GLY A 170 -4.36 -3.07 -5.12
C GLY A 170 -4.03 -4.28 -4.26
N LYS A 171 -4.98 -4.81 -3.46
CA LYS A 171 -4.79 -6.05 -2.67
C LYS A 171 -4.27 -7.21 -3.54
N SER A 172 -4.98 -7.52 -4.63
CA SER A 172 -4.60 -8.62 -5.51
C SER A 172 -3.29 -8.34 -6.25
N ASN A 173 -2.98 -7.07 -6.56
CA ASN A 173 -1.70 -6.69 -7.17
C ASN A 173 -0.52 -6.95 -6.23
N LEU A 174 -0.61 -6.53 -4.96
CA LEU A 174 0.42 -6.81 -3.97
C LEU A 174 0.61 -8.32 -3.77
N MET A 175 -0.51 -9.08 -3.70
CA MET A 175 -0.45 -10.54 -3.59
C MET A 175 0.24 -11.17 -4.81
N SER A 176 -0.07 -10.74 -6.04
CA SER A 176 0.60 -11.22 -7.24
C SER A 176 2.10 -10.94 -7.22
N VAL A 177 2.53 -9.77 -6.74
CA VAL A 177 3.96 -9.42 -6.59
C VAL A 177 4.64 -10.36 -5.60
N ILE A 178 4.03 -10.59 -4.43
CA ILE A 178 4.54 -11.49 -3.40
C ILE A 178 4.63 -12.93 -3.94
N LEU A 179 3.57 -13.43 -4.58
CA LEU A 179 3.54 -14.77 -5.14
C LEU A 179 4.58 -14.94 -6.25
N TRP A 180 4.68 -13.95 -7.14
CA TRP A 180 5.68 -13.96 -8.21
C TRP A 180 7.10 -14.03 -7.64
N ASP A 181 7.42 -13.21 -6.64
CA ASP A 181 8.76 -13.26 -6.05
C ASP A 181 9.01 -14.53 -5.24
N ALA A 182 8.04 -14.97 -4.43
CA ALA A 182 8.12 -16.17 -3.60
C ALA A 182 8.44 -17.43 -4.43
N THR A 183 7.93 -17.53 -5.65
CA THR A 183 8.20 -18.70 -6.52
C THR A 183 9.67 -18.84 -6.93
N LYS A 184 10.48 -17.78 -6.84
CA LYS A 184 11.92 -17.82 -7.15
C LYS A 184 12.77 -18.37 -6.02
N HIS A 185 12.19 -18.55 -4.84
CA HIS A 185 12.92 -18.89 -3.62
C HIS A 185 12.59 -20.31 -3.15
N ASP A 186 13.56 -20.96 -2.51
CA ASP A 186 13.46 -22.34 -2.02
C ASP A 186 13.05 -22.43 -0.54
N TYR A 187 12.97 -21.31 0.16
CA TYR A 187 12.70 -21.27 1.60
C TYR A 187 11.20 -21.27 1.96
N CYS A 188 10.30 -21.24 0.98
CA CYS A 188 8.85 -21.26 1.22
C CYS A 188 8.08 -21.99 0.11
N GLY A 189 7.09 -22.78 0.52
CA GLY A 189 6.06 -23.33 -0.39
C GLY A 189 4.77 -22.53 -0.26
N MET A 190 4.08 -22.29 -1.38
CA MET A 190 2.85 -21.51 -1.43
C MET A 190 1.69 -22.37 -1.94
N LEU A 191 0.62 -22.48 -1.14
CA LEU A 191 -0.68 -22.98 -1.58
C LEU A 191 -1.63 -21.80 -1.68
N VAL A 192 -2.12 -21.52 -2.88
CA VAL A 192 -2.99 -20.39 -3.16
C VAL A 192 -4.40 -20.90 -3.47
N LEU A 193 -5.38 -20.44 -2.68
CA LEU A 193 -6.80 -20.66 -2.95
C LEU A 193 -7.33 -19.45 -3.71
N ASP A 194 -7.56 -19.61 -5.02
CA ASP A 194 -7.90 -18.53 -5.94
C ASP A 194 -9.34 -18.71 -6.47
N PRO A 195 -10.37 -18.31 -5.70
CA PRO A 195 -11.77 -18.53 -6.09
C PRO A 195 -12.21 -17.74 -7.33
N HIS A 196 -11.46 -16.71 -7.71
CA HIS A 196 -11.79 -15.81 -8.82
C HIS A 196 -10.79 -15.91 -9.99
N ASP A 197 -9.83 -16.83 -9.93
CA ASP A 197 -8.77 -17.01 -10.93
C ASP A 197 -7.99 -15.71 -11.21
N GLU A 198 -7.74 -14.90 -10.17
CA GLU A 198 -7.06 -13.60 -10.27
C GLU A 198 -5.54 -13.72 -10.40
N TYR A 199 -4.94 -14.76 -9.81
CA TYR A 199 -3.48 -14.90 -9.67
C TYR A 199 -2.88 -15.80 -10.74
N TYR A 200 -3.51 -16.96 -11.01
CA TYR A 200 -3.08 -17.82 -12.10
C TYR A 200 -3.50 -17.23 -13.45
N GLY A 201 -4.74 -16.75 -13.54
CA GLY A 201 -5.24 -15.83 -14.54
C GLY A 201 -5.34 -16.36 -15.97
N ARG A 202 -6.57 -16.55 -16.46
CA ARG A 202 -6.84 -16.85 -17.87
C ARG A 202 -6.84 -15.64 -18.80
N ASN A 203 -6.69 -14.41 -18.28
CA ASN A 203 -6.69 -13.21 -19.10
C ASN A 203 -5.40 -13.13 -19.95
N PRO A 204 -5.49 -13.03 -21.30
CA PRO A 204 -4.32 -12.93 -22.17
C PRO A 204 -3.59 -11.58 -22.06
N ASN A 205 -4.25 -10.53 -21.54
CA ASN A 205 -3.71 -9.17 -21.50
C ASN A 205 -2.99 -8.83 -20.18
N LYS A 206 -2.75 -9.82 -19.32
CA LYS A 206 -2.07 -9.63 -18.03
C LYS A 206 -0.98 -10.68 -17.86
N ILE A 207 0.17 -10.23 -17.35
CA ILE A 207 1.23 -11.12 -16.85
C ILE A 207 0.71 -11.74 -15.55
N THR A 208 0.63 -13.06 -15.52
CA THR A 208 0.11 -13.81 -14.37
C THR A 208 1.04 -14.96 -14.03
N LEU A 209 0.75 -15.69 -12.95
CA LEU A 209 1.64 -16.76 -12.50
C LEU A 209 1.85 -17.87 -13.53
N LYS A 210 0.94 -18.05 -14.52
CA LYS A 210 1.13 -18.97 -15.64
C LYS A 210 2.35 -18.64 -16.51
N ASP A 211 2.71 -17.36 -16.56
CA ASP A 211 3.80 -16.82 -17.37
C ASP A 211 5.14 -16.84 -16.61
N HIS A 212 5.13 -17.22 -15.33
CA HIS A 212 6.34 -17.31 -14.52
C HIS A 212 7.26 -18.43 -15.05
N PRO A 213 8.58 -18.22 -15.16
CA PRO A 213 9.51 -19.22 -15.71
C PRO A 213 9.45 -20.60 -15.03
N LEU A 214 9.24 -20.61 -13.70
CA LEU A 214 9.15 -21.84 -12.92
C LEU A 214 7.76 -22.50 -12.93
N ARG A 215 6.76 -21.84 -13.52
CA ARG A 215 5.35 -22.27 -13.68
C ARG A 215 4.76 -23.05 -12.49
N PRO A 216 3.94 -22.41 -11.63
CA PRO A 216 3.34 -23.14 -10.52
C PRO A 216 2.37 -24.22 -11.01
N VAL A 217 2.19 -25.24 -10.18
CA VAL A 217 1.20 -26.28 -10.44
C VAL A 217 -0.19 -25.68 -10.23
N TYR A 218 -1.01 -25.73 -11.27
CA TYR A 218 -2.39 -25.24 -11.25
C TYR A 218 -3.38 -26.38 -11.28
N TYR A 219 -4.40 -26.22 -10.44
CA TYR A 219 -5.51 -27.14 -10.32
C TYR A 219 -6.80 -26.36 -10.47
N THR A 220 -7.67 -26.77 -11.40
CA THR A 220 -9.00 -26.20 -11.58
C THR A 220 -10.04 -27.31 -11.67
N PRO A 221 -11.21 -27.13 -11.02
CA PRO A 221 -12.31 -28.08 -11.15
C PRO A 221 -13.01 -27.99 -12.51
N LYS A 222 -12.85 -26.87 -13.24
CA LYS A 222 -13.50 -26.61 -14.53
C LYS A 222 -12.49 -26.27 -15.61
N ASP A 223 -12.61 -26.97 -16.75
CA ASP A 223 -11.85 -26.76 -17.98
C ASP A 223 -10.33 -26.64 -17.74
N PRO A 224 -9.67 -27.70 -17.22
CA PRO A 224 -8.23 -27.69 -17.07
C PRO A 224 -7.56 -27.52 -18.44
N PRO A 225 -6.51 -26.69 -18.55
CA PRO A 225 -5.71 -26.60 -19.77
C PRO A 225 -5.19 -27.97 -20.21
N VAL A 226 -4.99 -28.17 -21.51
CA VAL A 226 -4.45 -29.43 -22.04
C VAL A 226 -3.10 -29.73 -21.38
N GLY A 227 -2.98 -30.92 -20.77
CA GLY A 227 -1.79 -31.34 -20.02
C GLY A 227 -1.73 -30.89 -18.56
N ALA A 228 -2.73 -30.16 -18.06
CA ALA A 228 -2.80 -29.77 -16.65
C ALA A 228 -3.16 -30.95 -15.73
N LYS A 229 -2.70 -30.89 -14.48
CA LYS A 229 -3.02 -31.88 -13.47
C LYS A 229 -4.45 -31.68 -12.98
N THR A 230 -5.19 -32.77 -12.85
CA THR A 230 -6.53 -32.76 -12.24
C THR A 230 -6.43 -33.20 -10.78
N ILE A 231 -7.17 -32.53 -9.89
CA ILE A 231 -7.33 -33.01 -8.52
C ILE A 231 -8.33 -34.14 -8.54
N LYS A 232 -7.92 -35.30 -8.05
CA LYS A 232 -8.82 -36.41 -7.73
C LYS A 232 -8.93 -36.51 -6.22
N ILE A 233 -10.15 -36.41 -5.71
CA ILE A 233 -10.46 -36.61 -4.29
C ILE A 233 -11.12 -37.98 -4.18
N HIS A 234 -10.57 -38.86 -3.36
CA HIS A 234 -11.17 -40.16 -3.12
C HIS A 234 -12.49 -39.98 -2.36
N LEU A 235 -13.57 -40.64 -2.79
CA LEU A 235 -14.91 -40.46 -2.21
C LEU A 235 -14.94 -40.78 -0.70
N SER A 236 -14.14 -41.75 -0.26
CA SER A 236 -13.96 -42.10 1.16
C SER A 236 -13.51 -40.96 2.06
N LEU A 237 -12.83 -39.95 1.52
CA LEU A 237 -12.33 -38.82 2.30
C LEU A 237 -13.40 -37.73 2.49
N ILE A 238 -14.51 -37.81 1.75
CA ILE A 238 -15.56 -36.81 1.78
C ILE A 238 -16.52 -37.12 2.93
N LYS A 239 -16.76 -36.13 3.79
CA LYS A 239 -17.65 -36.22 4.94
C LYS A 239 -18.84 -35.28 4.76
N PRO A 240 -20.02 -35.57 5.33
CA PRO A 240 -21.18 -34.67 5.25
C PRO A 240 -20.85 -33.22 5.62
N LYS A 241 -20.01 -33.02 6.66
CA LYS A 241 -19.57 -31.69 7.09
C LYS A 241 -18.81 -30.87 6.04
N HIS A 242 -18.18 -31.50 5.05
CA HIS A 242 -17.45 -30.79 3.98
C HIS A 242 -18.38 -30.00 3.05
N PHE A 243 -19.68 -30.31 3.04
CA PHE A 243 -20.66 -29.56 2.27
C PHE A 243 -21.25 -28.36 3.03
N THR A 244 -20.93 -28.20 4.31
CA THR A 244 -21.44 -27.09 5.15
C THR A 244 -20.93 -25.76 4.60
N GLY A 245 -21.86 -24.87 4.21
CA GLY A 245 -21.54 -23.56 3.64
C GLY A 245 -21.11 -23.58 2.16
N VAL A 246 -21.02 -24.75 1.54
CA VAL A 246 -20.73 -24.91 0.10
C VAL A 246 -22.04 -25.07 -0.69
N VAL A 247 -22.99 -25.82 -0.14
CA VAL A 247 -24.31 -26.07 -0.75
C VAL A 247 -25.40 -25.76 0.28
N LEU A 248 -26.50 -25.17 -0.19
CA LEU A 248 -27.71 -24.96 0.60
C LEU A 248 -28.56 -26.24 0.58
N TRP A 249 -28.47 -27.03 1.64
CA TRP A 249 -29.29 -28.22 1.84
C TRP A 249 -30.54 -27.88 2.67
N SER A 250 -31.66 -28.54 2.40
CA SER A 250 -32.77 -28.58 3.36
C SER A 250 -32.40 -29.43 4.57
N ASP A 251 -33.10 -29.25 5.70
CA ASP A 251 -32.84 -30.04 6.91
C ASP A 251 -32.96 -31.55 6.65
N ALA A 252 -33.97 -31.96 5.88
CA ALA A 252 -34.17 -33.36 5.50
C ALA A 252 -33.00 -33.90 4.65
N GLN A 253 -32.49 -33.11 3.70
CA GLN A 253 -31.32 -33.48 2.91
C GLN A 253 -30.08 -33.62 3.79
N TYR A 254 -29.84 -32.66 4.70
CA TYR A 254 -28.71 -32.69 5.61
C TYR A 254 -28.76 -33.91 6.54
N GLN A 255 -29.93 -34.20 7.12
CA GLN A 255 -30.16 -35.40 7.94
C GLN A 255 -29.91 -36.68 7.14
N ALA A 256 -30.35 -36.74 5.88
CA ALA A 256 -30.09 -37.89 5.01
C ALA A 256 -28.59 -38.12 4.77
N LEU A 257 -27.82 -37.06 4.47
CA LEU A 257 -26.35 -37.18 4.29
C LEU A 257 -25.69 -37.80 5.54
N HIS A 258 -26.09 -37.35 6.74
CA HIS A 258 -25.56 -37.88 7.99
C HIS A 258 -26.04 -39.29 8.32
N ALA A 259 -27.28 -39.63 7.98
CA ALA A 259 -27.81 -40.99 8.15
C ALA A 259 -27.03 -41.99 7.28
N TYR A 260 -26.85 -41.69 6.00
CA TYR A 260 -26.05 -42.50 5.09
C TYR A 260 -24.58 -42.59 5.53
N TYR A 261 -23.98 -41.49 6.00
CA TYR A 261 -22.61 -41.54 6.53
C TYR A 261 -22.49 -42.43 7.78
N LYS A 262 -23.51 -42.40 8.65
CA LYS A 262 -23.55 -43.23 9.85
C LYS A 262 -23.68 -44.73 9.51
N GLU A 263 -24.46 -45.06 8.49
CA GLU A 263 -24.71 -46.43 8.07
C GLU A 263 -23.55 -47.03 7.25
N PHE A 264 -23.08 -46.30 6.23
CA PHE A 264 -22.12 -46.81 5.25
C PHE A 264 -20.69 -46.31 5.45
N GLY A 265 -20.46 -45.45 6.46
CA GLY A 265 -19.16 -44.89 6.77
C GLY A 265 -18.53 -44.20 5.57
N ASP A 266 -17.30 -44.58 5.24
CA ASP A 266 -16.54 -43.98 4.14
C ASP A 266 -17.11 -44.33 2.74
N LYS A 267 -18.00 -45.31 2.62
CA LYS A 267 -18.64 -45.68 1.34
C LYS A 267 -20.01 -45.03 1.12
N TRP A 268 -20.39 -44.08 1.97
CA TRP A 268 -21.73 -43.48 1.93
C TRP A 268 -22.10 -42.82 0.61
N ILE A 269 -21.16 -42.13 -0.06
CA ILE A 269 -21.43 -41.50 -1.35
C ILE A 269 -21.64 -42.55 -2.45
N GLU A 270 -20.84 -43.61 -2.46
CA GLU A 270 -21.00 -44.71 -3.42
C GLU A 270 -22.39 -45.33 -3.27
N ASN A 271 -22.86 -45.54 -2.04
CA ASN A 271 -24.19 -46.09 -1.76
C ASN A 271 -25.34 -45.10 -2.04
N ILE A 272 -25.08 -43.81 -2.22
CA ILE A 272 -26.10 -42.85 -2.66
C ILE A 272 -26.16 -42.76 -4.18
N VAL A 273 -25.00 -42.77 -4.85
CA VAL A 273 -24.87 -42.44 -6.29
C VAL A 273 -24.89 -43.68 -7.18
N MET A 274 -24.47 -44.84 -6.66
CA MET A 274 -24.36 -46.10 -7.42
C MET A 274 -25.47 -47.11 -7.09
N ASN A 275 -26.41 -46.76 -6.23
CA ASN A 275 -27.67 -47.48 -6.03
C ASN A 275 -28.74 -46.94 -6.97
#